data_AF-A0A523FC89-F1
#
_entry.id   AF-A0A523FC89-F1
#
_cell.length_a   1.000
_cell.length_b   1.000
_cell.length_c   1.000
_cell.angle_alpha   90.00
_cell.angle_beta   90.00
_cell.angle_gamma   90.00
#
_symmetry.space_group_name_H-M   'P 1'
#
loop_
_entity.id
_entity.type
_entity.pdbx_description
1 polymer ?
#
loop_
_entity_poly.entity_id
_entity_poly.type
_entity_poly.pdbx_seq_one_letter_code
_entity_poly.pdbx_strand_id
1 'polypeptide(L)' 'MAEEGEANYRKYQSDVIVDLLQRYDFPFITMNPGASFRGLHDSLINYGGNKPELLLCQHEETAVQIA' A
#
# COMPACT_ATOMS: atom_id res chain seq x y z
N MET A 1 -28.88 12.80 22.54
CA MET A 1 -28.38 12.14 21.32
C MET A 1 -27.04 12.80 21.05
N ALA A 2 -25.95 12.20 21.52
CA ALA A 2 -24.61 12.74 21.27
C ALA A 2 -24.25 12.38 19.83
N GLU A 3 -23.85 13.39 19.04
CA GLU A 3 -23.34 13.17 17.70
C GLU A 3 -22.10 12.26 17.79
N GLU A 4 -22.09 11.18 17.01
CA GLU A 4 -20.91 10.34 16.82
C GLU A 4 -19.82 11.19 16.17
N GLY A 5 -18.92 11.74 16.98
CA GLY A 5 -17.73 12.41 16.49
C GLY A 5 -16.96 11.49 15.57
N GLU A 6 -16.59 12.00 14.39
CA GLU A 6 -15.89 11.28 13.34
C GLU A 6 -14.72 10.47 13.94
N ALA A 7 -14.77 9.15 13.79
CA ALA A 7 -13.76 8.27 14.36
C ALA A 7 -12.41 8.56 13.72
N ASN A 8 -11.45 9.08 14.51
CA ASN A 8 -10.08 9.31 14.04
C ASN A 8 -9.51 8.04 13.37
N TYR A 9 -8.83 8.22 12.24
CA TYR A 9 -8.17 7.12 11.54
C TYR A 9 -7.11 6.47 12.43
N ARG A 10 -7.25 5.17 12.70
CA ARG A 10 -6.38 4.38 13.58
C ARG A 10 -5.68 3.24 12.84
N LYS A 11 -4.93 3.56 11.79
CA LYS A 11 -4.01 2.63 11.13
C LYS A 11 -2.71 3.33 10.76
N TYR A 12 -1.74 2.61 10.20
CA TYR A 12 -0.53 3.25 9.69
C TYR A 12 -0.88 4.15 8.49
N GLN A 13 -0.11 5.23 8.32
CA GLN A 13 -0.32 6.16 7.20
C GLN A 13 -0.16 5.47 5.84
N SER A 14 0.68 4.44 5.76
CA SER A 14 0.85 3.61 4.58
C SER A 14 -0.38 2.77 4.22
N ASP A 15 -1.21 2.39 5.21
CA ASP A 15 -2.44 1.62 4.96
C ASP A 15 -3.44 2.42 4.12
N VAL A 16 -3.43 3.76 4.21
CA VAL A 16 -4.27 4.64 3.38
C VAL A 16 -3.92 4.48 1.90
N ILE A 17 -2.64 4.31 1.57
CA ILE A 17 -2.20 4.11 0.19
C ILE A 17 -2.73 2.77 -0.32
N VAL A 18 -2.69 1.72 0.50
CA VAL A 18 -3.23 0.40 0.15
C VAL A 18 -4.74 0.44 -0.08
N ASP A 19 -5.48 1.12 0.80
CA ASP A 19 -6.93 1.32 0.65
C ASP A 19 -7.26 2.00 -0.69
N LEU A 20 -6.47 3.00 -1.10
CA LEU A 20 -6.63 3.65 -2.39
C LEU A 20 -6.33 2.71 -3.56
N LEU A 21 -5.21 1.97 -3.50
CA LEU A 21 -4.84 1.01 -4.55
C LEU A 21 -5.93 -0.04 -4.78
N GLN A 22 -6.51 -0.58 -3.70
CA GLN A 22 -7.61 -1.54 -3.77
C GLN A 22 -8.90 -0.90 -4.31
N ARG A 23 -9.19 0.34 -3.92
CA ARG A 23 -10.38 1.06 -4.39
C ARG A 23 -10.34 1.34 -5.90
N TYR A 24 -9.16 1.54 -6.46
CA TYR A 24 -8.97 1.69 -7.90
C TYR A 24 -8.87 0.34 -8.65
N ASP A 25 -8.98 -0.78 -7.95
CA ASP A 25 -8.99 -2.13 -8.50
C ASP A 25 -7.73 -2.43 -9.35
N PHE A 26 -6.57 -1.94 -8.90
CA PHE A 26 -5.31 -2.31 -9.54
C PHE A 26 -5.06 -3.81 -9.32
N PRO A 27 -4.70 -4.57 -10.36
CA PRO A 27 -4.41 -5.99 -10.21
C PRO A 27 -2.98 -6.24 -9.67
N PHE A 28 -2.05 -5.36 -10.02
CA PHE A 28 -0.62 -5.48 -9.69
C PHE A 28 -0.04 -4.13 -9.29
N ILE A 29 1.02 -4.17 -8.49
CA ILE A 29 1.89 -3.02 -8.21
C ILE A 29 3.35 -3.48 -8.21
N THR A 30 4.27 -2.60 -8.61
CA THR A 30 5.72 -2.89 -8.64
C THR A 30 6.45 -2.08 -7.58
N MET A 31 7.44 -2.68 -6.90
CA MET A 31 8.26 -1.96 -5.93
C MET A 31 9.66 -2.58 -5.83
N ASN A 32 10.70 -1.76 -5.82
CA ASN A 32 12.03 -2.16 -5.35
C ASN A 32 12.06 -2.07 -3.81
N PRO A 33 12.51 -3.06 -3.01
CA PRO A 33 12.54 -2.99 -1.55
C PRO A 33 13.60 -1.99 -1.00
N GLY A 34 13.37 -1.44 0.20
CA GLY A 34 14.22 -0.42 0.79
C GLY A 34 13.69 0.13 2.12
N ALA A 35 14.59 0.66 2.94
CA ALA A 35 14.26 1.04 4.32
C ALA A 35 13.25 2.20 4.40
N SER A 36 13.35 3.18 3.51
CA SER A 36 12.52 4.40 3.52
C SER A 36 11.04 4.13 3.28
N PHE A 37 10.70 3.05 2.59
CA PHE A 37 9.32 2.67 2.25
C PHE A 37 8.96 1.29 2.81
N ARG A 38 9.70 0.82 3.82
CA ARG A 38 9.41 -0.42 4.55
C ARG A 38 7.97 -0.45 5.11
N GLY A 39 7.48 0.69 5.60
CA GLY A 39 6.10 0.79 6.10
C GLY A 39 5.06 0.50 5.01
N LEU A 40 5.27 1.00 3.79
CA LEU A 40 4.39 0.69 2.66
C LEU A 40 4.49 -0.78 2.25
N HIS A 41 5.70 -1.34 2.23
CA HIS A 41 5.88 -2.77 1.96
C HIS A 41 5.12 -3.65 2.96
N ASP A 42 5.24 -3.33 4.25
CA ASP A 42 4.54 -4.05 5.32
C ASP A 42 3.03 -3.94 5.17
N SER A 43 2.53 -2.73 4.92
CA SER A 43 1.10 -2.48 4.66
C SER A 43 0.58 -3.25 3.45
N LEU A 44 1.30 -3.30 2.33
CA LEU A 44 0.87 -4.03 1.13
C LEU A 44 0.68 -5.53 1.42
N ILE A 45 1.63 -6.13 2.15
CA ILE A 45 1.63 -7.58 2.40
C ILE A 45 0.69 -7.94 3.55
N ASN A 46 0.83 -7.30 4.71
CA ASN A 46 0.17 -7.71 5.95
C ASN A 46 -1.22 -7.09 6.11
N TYR A 47 -1.36 -5.80 5.80
CA TYR A 47 -2.64 -5.10 5.91
C TYR A 47 -3.50 -5.34 4.65
N GLY A 48 -2.91 -5.16 3.46
CA GLY A 48 -3.57 -5.31 2.17
C GLY A 48 -3.76 -6.75 1.70
N GLY A 49 -3.13 -7.71 2.39
CA GLY A 49 -3.21 -9.12 2.02
C GLY A 49 -2.63 -9.43 0.64
N ASN A 50 -1.61 -8.67 0.22
CA ASN A 50 -0.98 -8.73 -1.10
C ASN A 50 -1.99 -8.55 -2.25
N LYS A 51 -2.88 -7.56 -2.10
CA LYS A 51 -3.86 -7.14 -3.11
C LYS A 51 -3.85 -5.62 -3.22
N PRO A 52 -3.42 -5.01 -4.35
CA PRO A 52 -2.84 -5.63 -5.55
C PRO A 52 -1.66 -6.55 -5.26
N GLU A 53 -1.44 -7.55 -6.14
CA GLU A 53 -0.27 -8.43 -6.02
C GLU A 53 1.00 -7.63 -6.26
N LEU A 54 1.94 -7.72 -5.31
CA LEU A 54 3.21 -7.01 -5.38
C LEU A 54 4.24 -7.76 -6.23
N LEU A 55 4.65 -7.13 -7.34
CA LEU A 55 5.76 -7.52 -8.19
C LEU A 55 7.06 -6.91 -7.66
N LEU A 56 7.80 -7.70 -6.89
CA LEU A 56 9.02 -7.25 -6.24
C LEU A 56 10.16 -7.13 -7.27
N CYS A 57 10.72 -5.93 -7.37
CA CYS A 57 11.79 -5.59 -8.32
C CYS A 57 13.13 -5.46 -7.58
N GLN A 58 14.25 -5.65 -8.28
CA GLN A 58 15.61 -5.54 -7.70
C GLN A 58 16.23 -4.14 -7.88
N HIS A 59 15.60 -3.29 -8.69
CA HIS A 59 16.05 -1.95 -9.01
C HIS A 59 14.84 -1.06 -9.33
N GLU A 60 14.92 0.22 -8.97
CA GLU A 60 13.85 1.20 -9.21
C GLU A 60 13.55 1.34 -10.70
N GLU A 61 14.57 1.32 -11.54
CA GLU A 61 14.41 1.39 -13.00
C GLU A 61 13.54 0.25 -13.53
N THR A 62 13.74 -0.98 -13.06
CA THR A 62 12.92 -2.12 -13.47
C THR A 62 11.48 -1.98 -13.00
N ALA A 63 11.26 -1.49 -11.77
CA ALA A 63 9.91 -1.25 -11.27
C ALA A 63 9.16 -0.25 -12.16
N VAL A 64 9.82 0.84 -12.56
CA VAL A 64 9.24 1.86 -13.44
C VAL A 64 8.97 1.33 -14.86
N GLN A 65 9.81 0.43 -15.39
CA GLN A 65 9.58 -0.15 -16.73
C GLN A 65 8.40 -1.14 -16.78
N ILE A 66 8.00 -1.70 -15.64
CA ILE A 66 6.84 -2.63 -15.55
C ILE A 66 5.53 -1.85 -15.34
N ALA A 67 5.56 -0.76 -14.58
CA ALA A 67 4.39 0.06 -14.21
C ALA A 67 3.86 0.92 -15.37
#